data_AF-A0A847Z8L6-F1
#
_entry.id   AF-A0A847Z8L6-F1
#
_cell.length_a   1.000
_cell.length_b   1.000
_cell.length_c   1.000
_cell.angle_alpha   90.00
_cell.angle_beta   90.00
_cell.angle_gamma   90.00
#
_symmetry.space_group_name_H-M   'P 1'
#
loop_
_entity.id
_entity.type
_entity.pdbx_description
1 polymer ?
#
loop_
_entity_poly.entity_id
_entity_poly.type
_entity_poly.pdbx_seq_one_letter_code
_entity_poly.pdbx_strand_id
1 'polypeptide(L)'
;ANFVTGINCSPANGIIYQGGRIIITPSLTGGTWDYDHDYLSGDFSDPDKAVFTALKEGKTRIYYQPKYTFDVNGNVASYTYYSDNDNKVYTDVTINKTILPQTGQNFTFAITLALIGMLMAAATIFIRIKKPN
;
A
#
# COMPACT_ATOMS: atom_id res chain seq x y z
N ALA A 1 26.66 -16.60 20.46
CA ALA A 1 26.25 -17.09 19.13
C ALA A 1 25.85 -15.88 18.28
N ASN A 2 26.30 -15.81 17.02
CA ASN A 2 25.81 -14.80 16.07
C ASN A 2 24.42 -15.25 15.61
N PHE A 3 23.37 -14.64 16.14
CA PHE A 3 22.01 -14.91 15.71
C PHE A 3 21.72 -14.07 14.47
N VAL A 4 21.51 -14.72 13.32
CA VAL A 4 21.08 -14.02 12.10
C VAL A 4 19.59 -13.70 12.25
N THR A 5 19.29 -12.47 12.63
CA THR A 5 17.95 -11.91 12.59
C THR A 5 17.64 -11.46 11.17
N GLY A 6 16.60 -12.03 10.57
CA GLY A 6 16.19 -11.67 9.22
C GLY A 6 14.68 -11.66 9.08
N ILE A 7 14.20 -10.88 8.12
CA ILE A 7 12.84 -10.95 7.64
C ILE A 7 12.88 -11.23 6.14
N ASN A 8 11.97 -12.10 5.69
CA ASN A 8 11.72 -12.32 4.28
C ASN A 8 10.44 -11.59 3.90
N CYS A 9 10.47 -10.84 2.81
CA CYS A 9 9.30 -10.13 2.31
C CYS A 9 8.84 -10.71 0.96
N SER A 10 7.53 -10.67 0.73
CA SER A 10 6.90 -11.03 -0.54
C SER A 10 5.90 -9.94 -0.92
N PRO A 11 6.12 -9.21 -2.02
CA PRO A 11 7.22 -9.36 -2.98
C PRO A 11 8.59 -8.96 -2.38
N ALA A 12 9.66 -9.61 -2.83
CA ALA A 12 11.01 -9.48 -2.27
C ALA A 12 11.65 -8.09 -2.45
N ASN A 13 11.13 -7.29 -3.38
CA ASN A 13 11.58 -5.91 -3.61
C ASN A 13 10.80 -4.88 -2.77
N GLY A 14 9.81 -5.31 -1.98
CA GLY A 14 8.97 -4.40 -1.19
C GLY A 14 8.08 -3.46 -2.02
N ILE A 15 7.93 -3.70 -3.33
CA ILE A 15 7.12 -2.84 -4.21
C ILE A 15 5.72 -3.40 -4.34
N ILE A 16 4.73 -2.64 -3.89
CA ILE A 16 3.31 -2.95 -4.00
C ILE A 16 2.52 -1.77 -4.57
N TYR A 17 1.27 -2.01 -4.93
CA TYR A 17 0.34 -0.95 -5.33
C TYR A 17 -0.66 -0.66 -4.22
N GLN A 18 -1.29 0.51 -4.23
CA GLN A 18 -2.38 0.84 -3.30
C GLN A 18 -3.50 -0.20 -3.35
N GLY A 19 -3.89 -0.74 -2.18
CA GLY A 19 -4.80 -1.89 -2.05
C GLY A 19 -4.13 -3.26 -2.21
N GLY A 20 -2.88 -3.29 -2.70
CA GLY A 20 -2.05 -4.49 -2.74
C GLY A 20 -1.52 -4.89 -1.37
N ARG A 21 -0.94 -6.09 -1.29
CA ARG A 21 -0.45 -6.69 -0.05
C ARG A 21 1.02 -7.04 -0.12
N ILE A 22 1.70 -6.89 1.00
CA ILE A 22 3.03 -7.44 1.26
C ILE A 22 2.95 -8.40 2.45
N ILE A 23 3.59 -9.55 2.33
CA ILE A 23 3.67 -10.57 3.38
C ILE A 23 5.09 -10.59 3.89
N ILE A 24 5.27 -10.55 5.22
CA ILE A 24 6.58 -10.61 5.86
C ILE A 24 6.63 -11.79 6.81
N THR A 25 7.64 -12.64 6.63
CA THR A 25 7.93 -13.82 7.44
C THR A 25 9.25 -13.59 8.16
N PRO A 26 9.25 -13.42 9.49
CA PRO A 26 10.47 -13.30 10.27
C PRO A 26 11.14 -14.68 10.45
N SER A 27 12.47 -14.68 10.61
CA SER A 27 13.22 -15.92 10.92
C SER A 27 12.96 -16.45 12.34
N LEU A 28 12.45 -15.59 13.22
CA LEU A 28 12.04 -15.91 14.59
C LEU A 28 10.63 -15.39 14.80
N THR A 29 9.74 -16.22 15.35
CA THR A 29 8.31 -15.90 15.50
C THR A 29 8.02 -15.27 16.86
N GLY A 30 6.83 -14.67 17.04
CA GLY A 30 6.41 -14.11 18.34
C GLY A 30 7.05 -12.77 18.75
N GLY A 31 7.66 -12.05 17.82
CA GLY A 31 8.12 -10.67 17.99
C GLY A 31 7.00 -9.64 17.81
N THR A 32 7.38 -8.36 17.71
CA THR A 32 6.45 -7.25 17.49
C THR A 32 6.74 -6.51 16.20
N TRP A 33 5.68 -5.93 15.65
CA TRP A 33 5.70 -5.17 14.40
C TRP A 33 5.44 -3.70 14.69
N ASP A 34 6.18 -2.84 14.02
CA ASP A 34 6.02 -1.38 14.08
C ASP A 34 6.05 -0.82 12.65
N TYR A 35 5.07 0.01 12.31
CA TYR A 35 4.83 0.49 10.95
C TYR A 35 3.96 1.76 10.94
N ASP A 36 4.02 2.50 9.83
CA ASP A 36 3.20 3.69 9.64
C ASP A 36 1.76 3.33 9.22
N HIS A 37 0.82 3.58 10.13
CA HIS A 37 -0.60 3.31 9.96
C HIS A 37 -1.29 4.22 8.92
N ASP A 38 -0.67 5.33 8.50
CA ASP A 38 -1.19 6.16 7.41
C ASP A 38 -0.98 5.50 6.04
N TYR A 39 0.01 4.60 5.94
CA TYR A 39 0.39 3.94 4.69
C TYR A 39 -0.02 2.47 4.63
N LEU A 40 -0.12 1.80 5.78
CA LEU A 40 -0.34 0.37 5.86
C LEU A 40 -1.39 0.01 6.91
N SER A 41 -2.08 -1.11 6.69
CA SER A 41 -2.84 -1.82 7.71
C SER A 41 -2.27 -3.22 7.87
N GLY A 42 -2.06 -3.69 9.10
CA GLY A 42 -1.47 -4.99 9.40
C GLY A 42 -2.48 -6.02 9.92
N ASP A 43 -2.34 -7.27 9.47
CA ASP A 43 -2.96 -8.48 10.02
C ASP A 43 -1.86 -9.37 10.61
N PHE A 44 -2.02 -9.68 11.89
CA PHE A 44 -1.07 -10.43 12.73
C PHE A 44 -1.72 -11.67 13.36
N SER A 45 -2.81 -12.16 12.76
CA SER A 45 -3.51 -13.36 13.23
C SER A 45 -2.67 -14.63 13.15
N ASP A 46 -1.66 -14.64 12.27
CA ASP A 46 -0.70 -15.72 12.12
C ASP A 46 0.60 -15.38 12.89
N PRO A 47 1.04 -16.22 13.83
CA PRO A 47 2.27 -15.96 14.60
C PRO A 47 3.56 -16.04 13.75
N ASP A 48 3.50 -16.69 12.59
CA ASP A 48 4.66 -16.95 11.73
C ASP A 48 4.80 -15.93 10.59
N LYS A 49 3.80 -15.08 10.37
CA LYS A 49 3.84 -14.05 9.33
C LYS A 49 2.93 -12.87 9.63
N ALA A 50 3.30 -11.70 9.11
CA ALA A 50 2.44 -10.53 9.08
C ALA A 50 2.02 -10.22 7.64
N VAL A 51 0.78 -9.80 7.46
CA VAL A 51 0.25 -9.34 6.17
C VAL A 51 -0.07 -7.86 6.27
N PHE A 52 0.56 -7.05 5.42
CA PHE A 52 0.29 -5.62 5.36
C PHE A 52 -0.42 -5.25 4.06
N THR A 53 -1.46 -4.43 4.15
CA THR A 53 -2.21 -3.91 3.01
C THR A 53 -1.94 -2.42 2.83
N ALA A 54 -1.60 -2.01 1.62
CA ALA A 54 -1.30 -0.62 1.27
C ALA A 54 -2.56 0.27 1.26
N LEU A 55 -2.52 1.35 2.03
CA LEU A 55 -3.60 2.34 2.14
C LEU A 55 -3.35 3.58 1.28
N LYS A 56 -2.09 4.04 1.20
CA LYS A 56 -1.70 5.31 0.59
C LYS A 56 -0.42 5.17 -0.23
N GLU A 57 -0.35 5.86 -1.37
CA GLU A 57 0.87 5.93 -2.19
C GLU A 57 2.02 6.61 -1.46
N GLY A 58 3.24 6.14 -1.67
CA GLY A 58 4.46 6.71 -1.07
C GLY A 58 5.47 5.64 -0.66
N LYS A 59 6.34 5.99 0.27
CA LYS A 59 7.35 5.08 0.82
C LYS A 59 7.19 5.02 2.34
N THR A 60 7.28 3.82 2.88
CA THR A 60 7.23 3.58 4.33
C THR A 60 8.17 2.43 4.69
N ARG A 61 8.36 2.21 5.99
CA ARG A 61 9.23 1.16 6.52
C ARG A 61 8.46 0.36 7.56
N ILE A 62 8.63 -0.96 7.50
CA ILE A 62 8.11 -1.88 8.50
C ILE A 62 9.29 -2.39 9.31
N TYR A 63 9.18 -2.31 10.63
CA TYR A 63 10.14 -2.84 11.58
C TYR A 63 9.60 -4.09 12.24
N TYR A 64 10.48 -5.06 12.45
CA TYR A 64 10.22 -6.25 13.24
C TYR A 64 11.24 -6.33 14.38
N GLN A 65 10.74 -6.49 15.60
CA GLN A 65 11.56 -6.73 16.78
C GLN A 65 11.32 -8.16 17.29
N PRO A 66 12.27 -9.08 17.08
CA PRO A 66 12.19 -10.45 17.59
C PRO A 66 12.22 -10.51 19.12
N LYS A 67 11.64 -11.57 19.70
CA LYS A 67 11.49 -11.78 21.15
C LYS A 67 12.44 -12.89 21.65
N TYR A 68 13.35 -12.58 22.58
CA TYR A 68 14.37 -13.52 23.13
C TYR A 68 14.35 -13.68 24.65
N THR A 69 14.26 -14.88 25.22
CA THR A 69 14.57 -15.10 26.66
C THR A 69 15.99 -15.63 26.82
N PHE A 70 16.69 -15.17 27.86
CA PHE A 70 17.97 -15.71 28.27
C PHE A 70 17.84 -16.55 29.56
N ASP A 71 18.70 -17.54 29.74
CA ASP A 71 18.86 -18.34 30.95
C ASP A 71 19.63 -17.54 32.00
N VAL A 72 19.73 -18.09 33.20
CA VAL A 72 20.48 -17.51 34.32
C VAL A 72 21.98 -17.30 34.03
N ASN A 73 22.50 -17.89 32.94
CA ASN A 73 23.88 -17.79 32.50
C ASN A 73 24.05 -16.86 31.28
N GLY A 74 22.98 -16.20 30.82
CA GLY A 74 23.00 -15.32 29.65
C GLY A 74 22.96 -16.04 28.29
N ASN A 75 22.72 -17.35 28.25
CA ASN A 75 22.45 -18.09 27.01
C ASN A 75 20.96 -18.03 26.67
N VAL A 76 20.56 -18.22 25.41
CA VAL A 76 19.12 -18.21 25.06
C VAL A 76 18.42 -19.43 25.67
N ALA A 77 17.45 -19.21 26.58
CA ALA A 77 16.71 -20.26 27.29
C ALA A 77 15.38 -20.64 26.61
N SER A 78 14.68 -19.64 26.08
CA SER A 78 13.34 -19.72 25.50
C SER A 78 13.05 -18.36 24.82
N TYR A 79 11.82 -18.08 24.37
CA TYR A 79 11.48 -16.86 23.60
C TYR A 79 10.66 -15.83 24.41
N THR A 80 11.27 -14.86 25.10
CA THR A 80 10.67 -13.73 25.84
C THR A 80 11.68 -12.69 26.35
N TYR A 81 11.99 -11.67 25.54
CA TYR A 81 12.39 -10.30 25.96
C TYR A 81 12.60 -9.36 24.76
N TYR A 82 12.27 -8.09 25.00
CA TYR A 82 12.36 -6.93 24.10
C TYR A 82 13.66 -6.17 24.41
N SER A 83 14.78 -6.62 23.87
CA SER A 83 16.04 -5.90 24.03
C SER A 83 16.08 -4.80 22.96
N ASP A 84 16.13 -3.55 23.43
CA ASP A 84 16.58 -2.28 22.83
C ASP A 84 16.51 -2.08 21.31
N ASN A 85 16.31 -0.83 20.89
CA ASN A 85 16.14 -0.43 19.49
C ASN A 85 17.25 -0.87 18.51
N ASP A 86 18.36 -1.45 18.99
CA ASP A 86 19.49 -1.94 18.20
C ASP A 86 19.25 -3.27 17.47
N ASN A 87 18.24 -4.08 17.84
CA ASN A 87 17.97 -5.39 17.20
C ASN A 87 16.71 -5.40 16.31
N LYS A 88 16.28 -4.23 15.82
CA LYS A 88 15.17 -4.13 14.86
C LYS A 88 15.68 -4.46 13.46
N VAL A 89 15.03 -5.42 12.80
CA VAL A 89 15.20 -5.60 11.34
C VAL A 89 14.07 -4.87 10.63
N TYR A 90 14.35 -4.37 9.44
CA TYR A 90 13.37 -3.58 8.69
C TYR A 90 13.31 -3.96 7.22
N THR A 91 12.17 -3.66 6.60
CA THR A 91 12.02 -3.68 5.15
C THR A 91 11.41 -2.37 4.68
N ASP A 92 11.95 -1.83 3.59
CA ASP A 92 11.41 -0.65 2.93
C ASP A 92 10.29 -1.07 1.98
N VAL A 93 9.15 -0.39 2.06
CA VAL A 93 7.99 -0.63 1.22
C VAL A 93 7.76 0.59 0.34
N THR A 94 7.72 0.36 -0.98
CA THR A 94 7.31 1.37 -1.96
C THR A 94 5.90 1.05 -2.43
N ILE A 95 4.98 1.99 -2.22
CA ILE A 95 3.57 1.88 -2.58
C ILE A 95 3.32 2.78 -3.78
N ASN A 96 3.13 2.16 -4.93
CA ASN A 96 2.75 2.86 -6.15
C ASN A 96 1.23 3.09 -6.20
N LYS A 97 0.82 4.14 -6.89
CA LYS A 97 -0.59 4.38 -7.18
C LYS A 97 -1.14 3.24 -8.02
N THR A 98 -2.33 2.75 -7.66
CA THR A 98 -3.09 1.91 -8.57
C THR A 98 -3.65 2.79 -9.68
N ILE A 99 -3.04 2.72 -10.86
CA ILE A 99 -3.66 3.17 -12.09
C ILE A 99 -4.64 2.08 -12.52
N LEU A 100 -5.93 2.29 -12.22
CA LEU A 100 -6.99 1.58 -12.93
C LEU A 100 -6.72 1.76 -14.43
N PRO A 101 -6.78 0.69 -15.25
CA PRO A 101 -6.77 0.89 -16.68
C PRO A 101 -7.91 1.86 -16.99
N GLN A 102 -7.57 3.05 -17.52
CA GLN A 102 -8.57 3.90 -18.13
C GLN A 102 -9.08 3.11 -19.32
N THR A 103 -10.18 2.39 -19.14
CA THR A 103 -10.88 1.70 -20.21
C THR A 103 -11.48 2.75 -21.13
N GLY A 104 -10.64 3.37 -21.98
CA GLY A 104 -10.94 4.05 -23.24
C GLY A 104 -12.09 5.07 -23.30
N GLN A 105 -12.81 5.38 -22.23
CA GLN A 105 -13.96 6.27 -22.26
C GLN A 105 -13.49 7.70 -21.96
N ASN A 106 -12.84 8.28 -22.97
CA ASN A 106 -12.58 9.70 -23.00
C ASN A 106 -13.91 10.42 -23.32
N PHE A 107 -14.69 10.74 -22.28
CA PHE A 107 -15.96 11.46 -22.42
C PHE A 107 -15.81 12.87 -22.98
N THR A 108 -14.58 13.38 -23.10
CA THR A 108 -14.27 14.68 -23.73
C THR A 108 -14.87 14.79 -25.12
N PHE A 109 -14.82 13.72 -25.92
CA PHE A 109 -15.38 13.74 -27.28
C PHE A 109 -16.92 13.77 -27.25
N ALA A 110 -17.54 13.02 -26.34
CA ALA A 110 -19.00 13.01 -26.17
C ALA A 110 -19.54 14.36 -25.69
N ILE A 111 -18.85 15.01 -24.75
CA ILE A 111 -19.20 16.36 -24.26
C ILE A 111 -19.01 17.40 -25.38
N THR A 112 -17.92 17.30 -26.16
CA THR A 112 -17.65 18.22 -27.28
C THR A 112 -18.73 18.10 -28.35
N LEU A 113 -19.13 16.88 -28.74
CA LEU A 113 -20.22 16.65 -29.70
C LEU A 113 -21.58 17.18 -29.18
N ALA A 114 -21.89 16.97 -27.89
CA ALA A 114 -23.13 17.47 -27.30
C ALA A 114 -23.20 19.01 -27.33
N LEU A 115 -22.08 19.71 -27.06
CA LEU A 115 -22.00 21.17 -27.14
C LEU A 115 -22.18 21.69 -28.57
N ILE A 116 -21.56 21.05 -29.56
CA ILE A 116 -21.76 21.41 -30.99
C ILE A 116 -23.21 21.22 -31.40
N GLY A 117 -23.84 20.10 -31.01
CA GLY A 117 -25.26 19.85 -31.29
C GLY A 117 -26.19 20.93 -30.71
N MET A 118 -25.94 21.38 -29.49
CA MET A 118 -26.71 22.44 -28.84
C MET A 118 -26.55 23.80 -29.54
N LEU A 119 -25.33 24.16 -29.98
CA LEU A 119 -25.07 25.38 -30.74
C LEU A 119 -25.79 25.39 -32.10
N MET A 120 -25.82 24.24 -32.80
CA MET A 120 -26.53 24.09 -34.08
C MET A 120 -28.06 24.19 -33.92
N ALA A 121 -28.60 23.61 -32.84
CA ALA A 121 -30.03 23.73 -32.50
C ALA A 121 -30.43 25.18 -32.16
N ALA A 122 -29.57 25.92 -31.46
CA ALA A 122 -29.81 27.34 -31.19
C ALA A 122 -29.80 28.19 -32.48
N ALA A 123 -28.84 27.95 -33.39
CA ALA A 123 -28.74 28.69 -34.65
C ALA A 123 -29.95 28.48 -35.57
N THR A 124 -30.52 27.27 -35.61
CA THR A 124 -31.71 26.97 -36.43
C THR A 124 -32.99 27.64 -35.91
N ILE A 125 -33.11 27.84 -34.59
CA ILE A 125 -34.24 28.56 -33.99
C ILE A 125 -34.19 30.06 -34.37
N PHE A 126 -33.01 30.69 -34.36
CA PHE A 126 -32.87 32.11 -34.75
C PHE A 126 -33.15 32.38 -36.23
N ILE A 127 -32.79 31.47 -37.14
CA ILE A 127 -33.07 31.62 -38.57
C ILE A 127 -34.58 31.54 -38.86
N ARG A 128 -35.33 30.72 -38.10
CA ARG A 128 -36.78 30.55 -38.29
C ARG A 128 -37.61 31.73 -37.76
N ILE A 129 -37.06 32.53 -36.83
CA ILE A 129 -37.72 33.72 -36.27
C ILE A 129 -37.59 34.94 -37.20
N LYS A 130 -36.63 34.95 -38.15
CA LYS A 130 -36.42 36.04 -39.13
C LYS A 130 -37.24 35.91 -40.42
N LYS A 131 -38.53 35.63 -40.30
CA LYS A 131 -39.51 36.01 -41.35
C LYS A 131 -40.72 36.73 -40.76
N PRO A 132 -40.67 38.05 -40.64
CA PRO A 132 -41.82 38.91 -40.83
C PRO A 132 -41.66 39.71 -42.14
N ASN A 133 -42.72 39.61 -42.96
CA ASN A 133 -43.13 40.38 -44.15
C ASN A 133 -42.24 41.52 -44.64
#